data_AF-A0A395LZ83-F1
#
_entry.id   AF-A0A395LZ83-F1
#
_cell.length_a   1.000
_cell.length_b   1.000
_cell.length_c   1.000
_cell.angle_alpha   90.00
_cell.angle_beta   90.00
_cell.angle_gamma   90.00
#
_symmetry.space_group_name_H-M   'P 1'
#
loop_
_entity.id
_entity.type
_entity.pdbx_description
1 polymer ?
#
loop_
_entity_poly.entity_id
_entity_poly.type
_entity_poly.pdbx_seq_one_letter_code
_entity_poly.pdbx_strand_id
1 'polypeptide(L)'
;MSDLLNSKRIPIAEKHHVSHENLKHKASDCMGHHAVPKEYIEKVFLQYYADGRKGEFFLADNFNNLKGFRPMIETNTKKIKDVAVSLVRAGFLKGTINRDDREVTVTISGITPEGLAYLRSLSKV
;
A
#
# COMPACT_ATOMS: atom_id res chain seq x y z
N MET A 1 -28.91 2.33 -69.07
CA MET A 1 -28.80 3.34 -70.14
C MET A 1 -28.90 4.69 -69.45
N SER A 2 -27.86 5.52 -69.39
CA SER A 2 -26.59 5.42 -70.15
C SER A 2 -25.36 5.90 -69.36
N ASP A 3 -24.28 5.15 -69.55
CA ASP A 3 -22.88 5.56 -69.74
C ASP A 3 -22.33 6.86 -69.11
N LEU A 4 -21.19 6.76 -68.39
CA LEU A 4 -19.91 7.26 -68.93
C LEU A 4 -18.62 6.74 -68.25
N LEU A 5 -17.55 6.83 -69.04
CA LEU A 5 -16.11 6.64 -68.85
C LEU A 5 -15.52 7.36 -67.58
N ASN A 6 -14.28 7.14 -67.11
CA ASN A 6 -13.06 6.70 -67.82
C ASN A 6 -11.97 6.11 -66.86
N SER A 7 -10.90 5.55 -67.43
CA SER A 7 -9.74 4.94 -66.73
C SER A 7 -8.46 5.82 -66.78
N LYS A 8 -7.55 5.71 -65.80
CA LYS A 8 -6.12 6.10 -65.97
C LYS A 8 -5.12 5.47 -64.97
N ARG A 9 -3.89 5.26 -65.47
CA ARG A 9 -2.76 4.44 -64.94
C ARG A 9 -1.44 5.24 -65.04
N ILE A 10 -0.31 4.90 -64.38
CA ILE A 10 -0.02 3.86 -63.36
C ILE A 10 0.17 4.57 -61.98
N PRO A 11 1.33 4.72 -61.27
CA PRO A 11 2.67 4.09 -61.25
C PRO A 11 2.94 3.27 -59.95
N ILE A 12 4.21 2.93 -59.66
CA ILE A 12 4.73 2.30 -58.43
C ILE A 12 6.09 2.93 -58.12
N ALA A 13 6.45 3.20 -56.85
CA ALA A 13 7.80 3.63 -56.45
C ALA A 13 8.17 3.23 -55.01
N GLU A 14 9.46 3.31 -54.72
CA GLU A 14 10.26 2.50 -53.78
C GLU A 14 10.10 2.66 -52.26
N LYS A 15 10.68 1.65 -51.59
CA LYS A 15 11.03 1.58 -50.17
C LYS A 15 11.68 2.86 -49.64
N HIS A 16 11.35 3.23 -48.39
CA HIS A 16 12.34 3.81 -47.48
C HIS A 16 12.35 3.04 -46.16
N HIS A 17 13.53 2.54 -45.78
CA HIS A 17 13.77 1.88 -44.49
C HIS A 17 14.13 2.98 -43.49
N VAL A 18 13.26 3.22 -42.49
CA VAL A 18 13.56 4.15 -41.38
C VAL A 18 13.34 3.40 -40.08
N SER A 19 14.39 2.74 -39.61
CA SER A 19 14.47 2.24 -38.25
C SER A 19 14.80 3.41 -37.32
N HIS A 20 13.88 3.77 -36.43
CA HIS A 20 14.22 4.49 -35.21
C HIS A 20 13.32 4.04 -34.07
N GLU A 21 13.92 3.94 -32.89
CA GLU A 21 13.26 3.46 -31.68
C GLU A 21 12.18 4.43 -31.21
N ASN A 22 11.13 3.90 -30.57
CA ASN A 22 11.02 4.10 -29.13
C ASN A 22 10.05 3.13 -28.46
N LEU A 23 10.38 2.74 -27.22
CA LEU A 23 9.42 2.16 -26.30
C LEU A 23 8.34 3.20 -25.98
N LYS A 24 7.07 2.82 -26.11
CA LYS A 24 6.12 3.06 -25.01
C LYS A 24 5.26 1.82 -24.78
N HIS A 25 5.67 1.02 -23.79
CA HIS A 25 4.75 0.15 -23.08
C HIS A 25 3.59 1.03 -22.56
N LYS A 26 2.38 0.86 -23.10
CA LYS A 26 1.17 1.15 -22.32
C LYS A 26 0.96 0.00 -21.33
N ALA A 27 1.87 -0.08 -20.36
CA ALA A 27 1.56 -0.74 -19.10
C ALA A 27 0.35 -0.03 -18.48
N SER A 28 -0.52 -0.78 -17.82
CA SER A 28 -1.70 -0.19 -17.19
C SER A 28 -1.29 0.55 -15.93
N ASP A 29 -1.06 1.87 -16.06
CA ASP A 29 -0.98 2.78 -14.92
C ASP A 29 -2.36 2.88 -14.25
N CYS A 30 -2.67 1.87 -13.43
CA CYS A 30 -3.81 1.86 -12.54
C CYS A 30 -3.80 3.11 -11.65
N MET A 31 -4.98 3.66 -11.38
CA MET A 31 -5.13 4.85 -10.52
C MET A 31 -4.32 4.67 -9.23
N GLY A 32 -3.47 5.66 -8.93
CA GLY A 32 -2.45 5.55 -7.90
C GLY A 32 -3.02 5.17 -6.54
N HIS A 33 -2.88 3.91 -6.16
CA HIS A 33 -3.19 3.45 -4.81
C HIS A 33 -2.25 4.17 -3.84
N HIS A 34 -2.77 5.12 -3.07
CA HIS A 34 -2.09 5.76 -1.92
C HIS A 34 -1.94 4.75 -0.75
N ALA A 35 -1.28 3.63 -1.03
CA ALA A 35 -1.06 2.54 -0.09
C ALA A 35 0.00 2.95 0.93
N VAL A 36 -0.45 3.24 2.16
CA VAL A 36 0.41 3.67 3.28
C VAL A 36 1.61 2.71 3.42
N PRO A 37 2.87 3.18 3.43
CA PRO A 37 4.04 2.31 3.57
C PRO A 37 3.98 1.48 4.87
N LYS A 38 4.52 0.25 4.83
CA LYS A 38 4.55 -0.66 6.00
C LYS A 38 5.25 0.02 7.19
N GLU A 39 6.44 0.54 6.94
CA GLU A 39 7.27 1.26 7.91
C GLU A 39 6.58 2.49 8.52
N TYR A 40 5.75 3.20 7.75
CA TYR A 40 4.97 4.32 8.28
C TYR A 40 3.96 3.86 9.33
N ILE A 41 3.28 2.74 9.10
CA ILE A 41 2.34 2.13 10.06
C ILE A 41 3.09 1.61 11.30
N GLU A 42 4.29 1.05 11.11
CA GLU A 42 5.14 0.58 12.21
C GLU A 42 5.62 1.74 13.10
N LYS A 43 6.18 2.78 12.49
CA LYS A 43 6.56 4.03 13.16
C LYS A 43 5.38 4.67 13.87
N VAL A 44 4.18 4.61 13.28
CA VAL A 44 2.93 5.08 13.89
C VAL A 44 2.60 4.40 15.22
N PHE A 45 2.56 3.06 15.26
CA PHE A 45 2.20 2.34 16.49
C PHE A 45 3.27 2.52 17.57
N LEU A 46 4.54 2.44 17.17
CA LEU A 46 5.66 2.58 18.10
C LEU A 46 5.71 4.00 18.67
N GLN A 47 5.56 5.03 17.84
CA GLN A 47 5.55 6.42 18.30
C GLN A 47 4.35 6.72 19.22
N TYR A 48 3.16 6.16 18.95
CA TYR A 48 1.99 6.36 19.80
C TYR A 48 2.27 5.99 21.27
N TYR A 49 2.89 4.84 21.51
CA TYR A 49 3.23 4.39 22.86
C TYR A 49 4.54 5.00 23.40
N ALA A 50 5.48 5.38 22.53
CA ALA A 50 6.68 6.13 22.92
C ALA A 50 6.36 7.56 23.39
N ASP A 51 5.30 8.18 22.84
CA ASP A 51 4.70 9.45 23.32
C ASP A 51 4.06 9.30 24.72
N GLY A 52 4.02 8.10 25.31
CA GLY A 52 3.38 7.83 26.61
C GLY A 52 1.86 7.75 26.57
N ARG A 53 1.24 7.68 25.38
CA ARG A 53 -0.21 7.55 25.21
C ARG A 53 -0.68 6.17 25.68
N LYS A 54 -1.86 6.11 26.29
CA LYS A 54 -2.38 4.92 26.99
C LYS A 54 -3.61 4.28 26.35
N GLY A 55 -4.03 4.73 25.16
CA GLY A 55 -5.17 4.11 24.48
C GLY A 55 -4.81 2.73 23.94
N GLU A 56 -5.71 1.77 24.10
CA GLU A 56 -5.54 0.45 23.53
C GLU A 56 -6.02 0.42 22.08
N PHE A 57 -5.26 -0.19 21.18
CA PHE A 57 -5.71 -0.42 19.81
C PHE A 57 -6.31 -1.82 19.69
N PHE A 58 -7.59 -1.89 19.33
CA PHE A 58 -8.28 -3.14 18.99
C PHE A 58 -8.50 -3.18 17.48
N LEU A 59 -7.89 -4.16 16.83
CA LEU A 59 -7.85 -4.30 15.38
C LEU A 59 -8.34 -5.68 14.97
N ALA A 60 -9.27 -5.69 14.03
CA ALA A 60 -9.94 -6.85 13.46
C ALA A 60 -9.86 -6.77 11.92
N ASP A 61 -10.45 -7.70 11.16
CA ASP A 61 -10.41 -7.63 9.69
C ASP A 61 -11.33 -6.53 9.14
N ASN A 62 -12.50 -6.36 9.77
CA ASN A 62 -13.53 -5.41 9.35
C ASN A 62 -13.70 -4.20 10.30
N PHE A 63 -12.94 -4.16 11.39
CA PHE A 63 -13.04 -3.12 12.42
C PHE A 63 -11.66 -2.66 12.90
N ASN A 64 -11.53 -1.36 13.18
CA ASN A 64 -10.45 -0.81 13.98
C ASN A 64 -10.98 0.36 14.81
N ASN A 65 -10.35 0.61 15.96
CA ASN A 65 -10.66 1.78 16.80
C ASN A 65 -9.70 2.97 16.56
N LEU A 66 -9.01 3.03 15.41
CA LEU A 66 -8.03 4.07 15.07
C LEU A 66 -8.65 5.43 14.68
N LYS A 67 -9.94 5.64 14.97
CA LYS A 67 -10.71 6.82 14.56
C LYS A 67 -10.04 8.12 15.00
N GLY A 68 -9.74 8.99 14.04
CA GLY A 68 -9.07 10.27 14.28
C GLY A 68 -7.57 10.17 14.56
N PHE A 69 -6.97 8.97 14.55
CA PHE A 69 -5.52 8.85 14.71
C PHE A 69 -4.77 9.40 13.49
N ARG A 70 -5.11 8.96 12.27
CA ARG A 70 -4.98 9.71 10.99
C ARG A 70 -5.93 9.14 9.92
N PRO A 71 -6.68 9.96 9.16
CA PRO A 71 -7.65 9.47 8.16
C PRO A 71 -7.05 8.56 7.06
N MET A 72 -5.81 8.81 6.63
CA MET A 72 -5.14 7.99 5.59
C MET A 72 -4.85 6.54 6.05
N ILE A 73 -4.90 6.29 7.35
CA ILE A 73 -4.71 4.98 7.98
C ILE A 73 -6.04 4.23 8.00
N GLU A 74 -7.16 4.89 8.28
CA GLU A 74 -8.48 4.26 8.47
C GLU A 74 -8.97 3.44 7.26
N THR A 75 -8.48 3.75 6.04
CA THR A 75 -8.79 3.02 4.79
C THR A 75 -7.99 1.72 4.58
N ASN A 76 -6.99 1.42 5.42
CA ASN A 76 -6.02 0.34 5.22
C ASN A 76 -6.15 -0.82 6.24
N THR A 77 -7.32 -0.97 6.90
CA THR A 77 -7.59 -1.83 8.07
C THR A 77 -6.80 -3.15 8.12
N LYS A 78 -6.94 -4.01 7.09
CA LYS A 78 -6.26 -5.31 7.04
C LYS A 78 -4.73 -5.18 7.14
N LYS A 79 -4.12 -4.31 6.33
CA LYS A 79 -2.67 -4.08 6.33
C LYS A 79 -2.16 -3.60 7.70
N ILE A 80 -2.97 -2.82 8.40
CA ILE A 80 -2.65 -2.26 9.71
C ILE A 80 -2.76 -3.32 10.81
N LYS A 81 -3.81 -4.16 10.76
CA LYS A 81 -3.95 -5.35 11.59
C LYS A 81 -2.76 -6.30 11.40
N ASP A 82 -2.37 -6.57 10.16
CA ASP A 82 -1.23 -7.44 9.82
C ASP A 82 0.10 -6.86 10.33
N VAL A 83 0.30 -5.53 10.26
CA VAL A 83 1.45 -4.85 10.87
C VAL A 83 1.44 -4.94 12.40
N ALA A 84 0.31 -4.65 13.05
CA ALA A 84 0.19 -4.75 14.50
C ALA A 84 0.45 -6.17 15.02
N VAL A 85 -0.13 -7.18 14.36
CA VAL A 85 0.13 -8.60 14.60
C VAL A 85 1.63 -8.93 14.43
N SER A 86 2.30 -8.33 13.44
CA SER A 86 3.74 -8.53 13.23
C SER A 86 4.59 -7.91 14.36
N LEU A 87 4.28 -6.68 14.77
CA LEU A 87 5.00 -5.97 15.84
C LEU A 87 4.83 -6.62 17.22
N VAL A 88 3.63 -7.15 17.53
CA VAL A 88 3.39 -7.90 18.76
C VAL A 88 4.11 -9.25 18.73
N ARG A 89 4.10 -9.98 17.60
CA ARG A 89 4.87 -11.24 17.45
C ARG A 89 6.39 -11.04 17.51
N ALA A 90 6.89 -9.90 17.03
CA ALA A 90 8.29 -9.52 17.12
C ALA A 90 8.72 -9.05 18.53
N GLY A 91 7.79 -8.96 19.49
CA GLY A 91 8.06 -8.46 20.83
C GLY A 91 8.36 -6.95 20.88
N PHE A 92 8.01 -6.17 19.85
CA PHE A 92 8.20 -4.72 19.81
C PHE A 92 7.04 -3.96 20.47
N LEU A 93 5.84 -4.56 20.48
CA LEU A 93 4.66 -4.02 21.14
C LEU A 93 4.11 -5.00 22.17
N LYS A 94 3.63 -4.45 23.29
CA LYS A 94 2.89 -5.19 24.31
C LYS A 94 1.45 -5.32 23.84
N GLY A 95 0.97 -6.55 23.71
CA GLY A 95 -0.37 -6.82 23.20
C GLY A 95 -0.69 -8.31 23.18
N THR A 96 -1.95 -8.62 22.89
CA THR A 96 -2.50 -9.97 22.82
C THR A 96 -3.05 -10.20 21.40
N ILE A 97 -2.76 -11.35 20.81
CA ILE A 97 -3.30 -11.75 19.50
C ILE A 97 -4.24 -12.93 19.74
N ASN A 98 -5.55 -12.69 19.61
CA ASN A 98 -6.54 -13.74 19.67
C ASN A 98 -6.84 -14.24 18.25
N ARG A 99 -7.11 -15.54 18.12
CA ARG A 99 -7.61 -16.14 16.89
C ARG A 99 -8.87 -16.91 17.23
N ASP A 100 -9.98 -16.44 16.68
CA ASP A 100 -11.24 -17.18 16.64
C ASP A 100 -11.37 -17.82 15.24
N ASP A 101 -12.27 -18.80 15.07
CA ASP A 101 -12.44 -19.57 13.84
C ASP A 101 -12.81 -18.72 12.60
N ARG A 102 -13.17 -17.45 12.82
CA ARG A 102 -13.63 -16.51 11.80
C ARG A 102 -12.87 -15.19 11.75
N GLU A 103 -12.09 -14.84 12.77
CA GLU A 103 -11.38 -13.56 12.82
C GLU A 103 -10.10 -13.62 13.67
N VAL A 104 -9.05 -12.95 13.19
CA VAL A 104 -7.84 -12.68 13.99
C VAL A 104 -7.94 -11.27 14.53
N THR A 105 -7.97 -11.13 15.85
CA THR A 105 -7.96 -9.82 16.52
C THR A 105 -6.62 -9.59 17.21
N VAL A 106 -6.20 -8.33 17.28
CA VAL A 106 -5.04 -7.90 18.07
C VAL A 106 -5.40 -6.71 18.93
N THR A 107 -5.11 -6.83 20.23
CA THR A 107 -5.16 -5.74 21.20
C THR A 107 -3.74 -5.29 21.50
N ILE A 108 -3.45 -3.99 21.39
CA ILE A 108 -2.16 -3.40 21.75
C ILE A 108 -2.36 -2.47 22.96
N SER A 109 -1.46 -2.54 23.95
CA SER A 109 -1.53 -1.75 25.19
C SER A 109 -0.23 -1.05 25.59
N GLY A 110 0.87 -1.23 24.82
CA GLY A 110 2.12 -0.52 25.08
C GLY A 110 3.28 -0.88 24.15
N ILE A 111 4.44 -0.31 24.42
CA ILE A 111 5.72 -0.59 23.74
C ILE A 111 6.69 -1.33 24.68
N THR A 112 7.65 -2.06 24.09
CA THR A 112 8.75 -2.73 24.81
C THR A 112 10.07 -1.96 24.66
N PRO A 113 11.10 -2.25 25.48
CA PRO A 113 12.46 -1.72 25.25
C PRO A 113 12.98 -1.99 23.83
N GLU A 114 12.67 -3.17 23.29
CA GLU A 114 13.03 -3.62 21.95
C GLU A 114 12.31 -2.80 20.88
N GLY A 115 11.01 -2.51 21.07
CA GLY A 115 10.25 -1.62 20.20
C GLY A 115 10.76 -0.17 20.22
N LEU A 116 11.20 0.33 21.38
CA LEU A 116 11.84 1.65 21.51
C LEU A 116 13.19 1.69 20.79
N ALA A 117 13.97 0.60 20.82
CA ALA A 117 15.20 0.48 20.05
C ALA A 117 14.91 0.42 18.53
N TYR A 118 13.89 -0.34 18.11
CA TYR A 118 13.48 -0.44 16.72
C TYR A 118 12.97 0.90 16.15
N LEU A 119 12.14 1.65 16.89
CA LEU A 119 11.66 3.00 16.51
C LEU A 119 12.83 3.99 16.26
N ARG A 120 13.92 3.88 17.03
CA ARG A 120 15.14 4.68 16.83
C ARG A 120 15.91 4.28 15.57
N SER A 121 15.71 3.08 15.03
CA SER A 121 16.27 2.69 13.72
C SER A 121 15.43 3.26 12.57
N LEU A 122 14.10 3.22 12.67
CA LEU A 122 13.12 3.84 11.74
C LEU A 122 13.17 5.38 11.72
N SER A 123 14.14 6.00 12.38
CA SER A 123 14.35 7.45 12.44
C SER A 123 15.76 7.85 12.00
N LYS A 124 16.49 6.92 11.35
CA LYS A 124 17.76 7.14 10.65
C LYS A 124 17.61 6.96 9.12
N VAL A 125 16.37 6.94 8.65
CA VAL A 125 15.90 6.87 7.26
C VAL A 125 15.09 8.14 7.00
#